data_AF-A0A4R6L495-F1
#
_entry.id   AF-A0A4R6L495-F1
#
_cell.length_a   1.000
_cell.length_b   1.000
_cell.length_c   1.000
_cell.angle_alpha   90.00
_cell.angle_beta   90.00
_cell.angle_gamma   90.00
#
_symmetry.space_group_name_H-M   'P 1'
#
loop_
_entity.id
_entity.type
_entity.pdbx_description
1 polymer ?
#
loop_
_entity_poly.entity_id
_entity_poly.type
_entity_poly.pdbx_seq_one_letter_code
_entity_poly.pdbx_strand_id
1 'polypeptide(L)'
;MTGYRFTAPLWIYPGEGSWYFVTVPEDVSDEITDLTEGRRRGFGSVRVSVTVGGSTWQTSVFPTKTGTYMLPVKKAIRTAEDLLEGSPVETQLELVDF
;
A
#
# COMPACT_ATOMS: atom_id res chain seq x y z
N MET A 1 -0.36 -16.16 -7.53
CA MET A 1 -0.53 -14.79 -7.04
C MET A 1 -0.24 -14.83 -5.55
N THR A 2 0.74 -14.06 -5.09
CA THR A 2 1.08 -13.97 -3.66
C THR A 2 0.24 -12.85 -3.05
N GLY A 3 -0.54 -13.18 -2.02
CA GLY A 3 -1.49 -12.28 -1.39
C GLY A 3 -1.20 -12.15 0.11
N TYR A 4 -1.32 -10.92 0.60
CA TYR A 4 -1.07 -10.53 1.98
C TYR A 4 -2.32 -9.90 2.57
N ARG A 5 -2.52 -10.07 3.88
CA ARG A 5 -3.55 -9.36 4.62
C ARG A 5 -2.94 -8.71 5.86
N PHE A 6 -3.22 -7.43 6.05
CA PHE A 6 -2.76 -6.70 7.21
C PHE A 6 -3.70 -5.55 7.56
N THR A 7 -3.55 -5.02 8.77
CA THR A 7 -4.23 -3.82 9.23
C THR A 7 -3.20 -2.80 9.68
N ALA A 8 -3.28 -1.60 9.15
CA ALA A 8 -2.38 -0.51 9.50
C ALA A 8 -3.11 0.85 9.45
N PRO A 9 -2.68 1.84 10.24
CA PRO A 9 -3.36 3.13 10.31
C PRO A 9 -3.17 3.92 9.02
N LEU A 10 -4.25 4.56 8.57
CA LEU A 10 -4.20 5.55 7.51
C LEU A 10 -3.56 6.85 8.03
N TRP A 11 -2.58 7.39 7.32
CA TRP A 11 -1.90 8.63 7.73
C TRP A 11 -1.81 9.62 6.57
N ILE A 12 -1.72 10.91 6.91
CA ILE A 12 -1.61 12.00 5.93
C ILE A 12 -0.13 12.31 5.69
N TYR A 13 0.27 12.38 4.43
CA TYR A 13 1.62 12.79 4.10
C TYR A 13 1.83 14.28 4.38
N PRO A 14 2.91 14.66 5.11
CA PRO A 14 3.19 16.05 5.42
C PRO A 14 3.58 16.82 4.15
N GLY A 15 2.73 17.74 3.71
CA GLY A 15 2.99 18.60 2.55
C GLY A 15 1.72 19.08 1.84
N GLU A 16 1.90 19.89 0.80
CA GLU A 16 0.79 20.30 -0.07
C GLU A 16 0.30 19.10 -0.91
N GLY A 17 -1.01 18.85 -0.92
CA GLY A 17 -1.61 17.81 -1.78
C GLY A 17 -2.51 16.78 -1.11
N SER A 18 -2.70 16.82 0.22
CA SER A 18 -3.65 15.95 0.95
C SER A 18 -3.57 14.47 0.55
N TRP A 19 -2.35 13.93 0.47
CA TRP A 19 -2.12 12.52 0.17
C TRP A 19 -2.26 11.67 1.42
N TYR A 20 -2.87 10.49 1.27
CA TYR A 20 -3.10 9.55 2.36
C TYR A 20 -2.45 8.22 2.01
N PHE A 21 -1.81 7.61 3.01
CA PHE A 21 -1.04 6.40 2.86
C PHE A 21 -1.31 5.42 3.99
N VAL A 22 -1.04 4.16 3.71
CA VAL A 22 -0.88 3.10 4.70
C VAL A 22 0.55 2.59 4.58
N THR A 23 1.23 2.41 5.72
CA THR A 23 2.53 1.74 5.73
C THR A 23 2.29 0.23 5.75
N VAL A 24 2.84 -0.48 4.78
CA VAL A 24 2.84 -1.94 4.76
C VAL A 24 3.72 -2.42 5.92
N PRO A 25 3.26 -3.37 6.75
CA PRO A 25 4.05 -3.93 7.84
C PRO A 25 5.42 -4.43 7.39
N GLU A 26 6.37 -4.46 8.33
CA GLU A 26 7.77 -4.81 8.06
C GLU A 26 7.91 -6.25 7.53
N ASP A 27 7.26 -7.22 8.19
CA ASP A 27 7.22 -8.62 7.77
C ASP A 27 6.70 -8.79 6.33
N VAL A 28 5.60 -8.12 6.00
CA VAL A 28 5.05 -8.13 4.64
C VAL A 28 5.98 -7.41 3.66
N SER A 29 6.62 -6.32 4.09
CA SER A 29 7.54 -5.54 3.24
C SER A 29 8.82 -6.33 2.91
N ASP A 30 9.33 -7.11 3.86
CA ASP A 30 10.48 -7.99 3.68
C ASP A 30 10.16 -9.09 2.67
N GLU A 31 9.00 -9.75 2.81
CA GLU A 31 8.57 -10.77 1.84
C GLU A 31 8.37 -10.18 0.44
N ILE A 32 7.75 -9.00 0.32
CA ILE A 32 7.61 -8.29 -0.96
C ILE A 32 8.99 -7.95 -1.52
N THR A 33 9.93 -7.55 -0.66
CA THR A 33 11.29 -7.21 -1.06
C THR A 33 11.97 -8.41 -1.68
N ASP A 34 11.98 -9.54 -0.99
CA ASP A 34 12.63 -10.78 -1.43
C ASP A 34 12.03 -11.30 -2.73
N LEU A 35 10.71 -11.28 -2.86
CA LEU A 35 10.02 -11.78 -4.05
C LEU A 35 10.21 -10.89 -5.29
N THR A 36 10.44 -9.59 -5.09
CA THR A 36 10.53 -8.60 -6.17
C THR A 36 11.97 -8.20 -6.50
N GLU A 37 12.96 -8.72 -5.78
CA GLU A 37 14.36 -8.39 -5.95
C GLU A 37 14.81 -8.60 -7.41
N GLY A 38 15.55 -7.63 -7.95
CA GLY A 38 16.05 -7.66 -9.34
C GLY A 38 14.98 -7.45 -10.42
N ARG A 39 13.69 -7.34 -10.07
CA ARG A 39 12.59 -7.19 -11.04
C ARG A 39 11.75 -5.91 -10.87
N ARG A 40 12.04 -5.13 -9.83
CA ARG A 40 11.38 -3.85 -9.56
C ARG A 40 11.56 -2.86 -10.71
N ARG A 41 10.54 -2.04 -10.96
CA ARG A 41 10.53 -1.01 -12.03
C ARG A 41 10.64 0.40 -11.43
N GLY A 42 11.13 1.36 -12.22
CA GLY A 42 11.16 2.78 -11.84
C GLY A 42 11.83 3.04 -10.49
N PHE A 43 11.19 3.85 -9.63
CA PHE A 43 11.65 4.21 -8.27
C PHE A 43 11.64 3.05 -7.24
N GLY A 44 11.89 1.81 -7.68
CA GLY A 44 11.79 0.61 -6.85
C GLY A 44 10.35 0.24 -6.47
N SER A 45 9.36 0.75 -7.22
CA SER A 45 7.96 0.51 -6.93
C SER A 45 7.52 -0.88 -7.38
N VAL A 46 6.52 -1.42 -6.67
CA VAL A 46 5.95 -2.75 -6.92
C VAL A 46 4.48 -2.59 -7.25
N ARG A 47 4.02 -3.20 -8.35
CA ARG A 47 2.60 -3.15 -8.72
C ARG A 47 1.78 -4.12 -7.89
N VAL A 48 0.60 -3.65 -7.50
CA VAL A 48 -0.29 -4.39 -6.62
C VAL A 48 -1.76 -4.22 -7.04
N SER A 49 -2.55 -5.25 -6.76
CA SER A 49 -4.00 -5.17 -6.63
C SER A 49 -4.32 -5.08 -5.15
N VAL A 50 -5.17 -4.14 -4.76
CA VAL A 50 -5.49 -3.87 -3.37
C VAL A 50 -6.99 -3.92 -3.18
N THR A 51 -7.43 -4.57 -2.10
CA THR A 51 -8.82 -4.54 -1.66
C THR A 51 -8.90 -4.04 -0.22
N VAL A 52 -9.76 -3.05 0.00
CA VAL A 52 -10.12 -2.52 1.33
C VAL A 52 -11.64 -2.44 1.37
N GLY A 53 -12.25 -3.13 2.34
CA GLY A 53 -13.70 -3.26 2.43
C GLY A 53 -14.31 -3.75 1.10
N GLY A 54 -15.20 -2.95 0.52
CA GLY A 54 -15.85 -3.26 -0.78
C GLY A 54 -15.07 -2.77 -2.01
N SER A 55 -13.98 -2.03 -1.81
CA SER A 55 -13.25 -1.35 -2.87
C SER A 55 -12.00 -2.10 -3.30
N THR A 56 -11.89 -2.42 -4.59
CA THR A 56 -10.68 -3.01 -5.20
C THR A 56 -10.10 -2.10 -6.28
N TRP A 57 -8.79 -1.89 -6.27
CA TRP A 57 -8.11 -1.11 -7.30
C TRP A 57 -6.66 -1.56 -7.52
N GLN A 58 -6.12 -1.28 -8.71
CA GLN A 58 -4.70 -1.46 -8.99
C GLN A 58 -3.92 -0.18 -8.73
N THR A 59 -2.73 -0.32 -8.15
CA THR A 59 -1.79 0.77 -7.86
C THR A 59 -0.36 0.22 -7.76
N SER A 60 0.57 1.06 -7.30
CA SER A 60 1.89 0.62 -6.84
C SER A 60 2.07 0.94 -5.37
N VAL A 61 2.85 0.11 -4.68
CA VAL A 61 3.49 0.47 -3.41
C VAL A 61 4.90 1.00 -3.67
N PHE A 62 5.35 1.90 -2.80
CA PHE A 62 6.60 2.63 -2.98
C PHE A 62 7.52 2.39 -1.79
N PRO A 63 8.82 2.11 -2.01
CA PRO A 63 9.75 1.88 -0.91
C PRO A 63 9.96 3.16 -0.11
N THR A 64 10.07 3.03 1.20
CA THR A 64 10.45 4.09 2.13
C THR A 64 11.95 4.00 2.44
N LYS A 65 12.51 5.02 3.10
CA LYS A 65 13.91 5.00 3.55
C LYS A 65 14.17 3.98 4.66
N THR A 66 13.14 3.50 5.33
CA THR A 66 13.23 2.56 6.45
C THR A 66 13.04 1.11 6.02
N GLY A 67 13.04 0.81 4.71
CA GLY A 67 12.92 -0.57 4.20
C GLY A 67 11.48 -1.07 4.04
N THR A 68 10.48 -0.34 4.52
CA THR A 68 9.06 -0.68 4.33
C THR A 68 8.50 -0.16 3.03
N TYR A 69 7.29 -0.57 2.68
CA TYR A 69 6.53 0.02 1.58
C TYR A 69 5.40 0.93 2.07
N MET A 70 5.10 1.99 1.33
CA MET A 70 3.90 2.80 1.51
C MET A 70 2.90 2.60 0.37
N LEU A 71 1.64 2.40 0.74
CA LEU A 71 0.50 2.20 -0.14
C LEU A 71 -0.34 3.50 -0.19
N PRO A 72 -0.45 4.18 -1.34
CA PRO A 72 -1.35 5.32 -1.47
C PRO A 72 -2.82 4.89 -1.44
N VAL A 73 -3.64 5.61 -0.67
CA VAL A 73 -5.09 5.40 -0.59
C VAL A 73 -5.81 6.61 -1.20
N LYS A 74 -6.39 6.41 -2.38
CA LYS A 74 -7.04 7.49 -3.14
C LYS A 74 -8.25 8.04 -2.39
N LYS A 75 -8.56 9.33 -2.58
CA LYS A 75 -9.73 10.00 -1.99
C LYS A 75 -11.03 9.22 -2.24
N ALA A 76 -11.26 8.72 -3.46
CA ALA A 76 -12.46 7.95 -3.80
C ALA A 76 -12.62 6.70 -2.94
N ILE A 77 -11.53 5.98 -2.64
CA ILE A 77 -11.56 4.80 -1.76
C ILE A 77 -11.86 5.22 -0.33
N ARG A 78 -11.19 6.27 0.16
CA ARG A 78 -11.44 6.78 1.52
C ARG A 78 -12.88 7.21 1.73
N THR A 79 -13.48 7.86 0.73
CA THR A 79 -14.89 8.26 0.79
C THR A 79 -15.84 7.05 0.71
N ALA A 80 -15.53 6.04 -0.10
CA ALA A 80 -16.37 4.85 -0.24
C ALA A 80 -16.37 3.98 1.03
N GLU A 81 -15.22 3.87 1.70
CA GLU A 81 -15.01 3.00 2.87
C GLU A 81 -15.00 3.78 4.20
N ASP A 82 -15.43 5.05 4.20
CA ASP A 82 -15.48 5.95 5.37
C ASP A 82 -14.17 6.02 6.19
N LEU A 83 -13.04 6.17 5.49
CA LEU A 83 -11.70 6.19 6.09
C LEU A 83 -11.22 7.63 6.35
N LEU A 84 -10.88 7.88 7.60
CA LEU A 84 -10.30 9.12 8.09
C LEU A 84 -8.83 8.90 8.48
N GLU A 85 -8.10 9.98 8.73
CA GLU A 85 -6.78 9.88 9.33
C GLU A 85 -6.86 9.12 10.66
N GLY A 86 -5.92 8.20 10.87
CA GLY A 86 -5.86 7.31 12.03
C GLY A 86 -6.75 6.06 11.92
N SER A 87 -7.66 5.97 10.95
CA SER A 87 -8.50 4.78 10.77
C SER A 87 -7.65 3.53 10.54
N PRO A 88 -7.97 2.39 11.20
CA PRO A 88 -7.35 1.11 10.86
C PRO A 88 -7.84 0.63 9.50
N VAL A 89 -6.93 0.39 8.57
CA VAL A 89 -7.26 -0.04 7.20
C VAL A 89 -6.96 -1.51 7.04
N GLU A 90 -8.00 -2.35 7.03
CA GLU A 90 -7.86 -3.76 6.67
C GLU A 90 -7.61 -3.90 5.17
N THR A 91 -6.38 -4.29 4.83
CA THR A 91 -5.88 -4.31 3.46
C THR A 91 -5.60 -5.74 3.04
N GLN A 92 -6.16 -6.13 1.90
CA GLN A 92 -5.69 -7.28 1.13
C GLN A 92 -4.83 -6.75 -0.01
N LEU A 93 -3.62 -7.25 -0.12
CA LEU A 93 -2.63 -6.79 -1.12
C LEU A 93 -2.13 -7.99 -1.90
N GLU A 94 -2.26 -7.94 -3.21
CA GLU A 94 -1.76 -8.96 -4.13
C GLU A 94 -0.73 -8.35 -5.05
N LEU A 95 0.41 -9.01 -5.19
CA LEU A 95 1.44 -8.55 -6.11
C LEU A 95 1.05 -8.85 -7.57
N VAL A 96 1.23 -7.86 -8.45
CA VAL A 96 0.83 -7.93 -9.86
C VAL A 96 2.02 -7.58 -10.76
N ASP A 97 2.32 -8.46 -11.73
CA ASP A 97 3.32 -8.24 -12.79
C ASP A 97 4.70 -7.72 -12.31
N PHE A 98 5.31 -8.42 -11.33
CA PHE A 98 6.62 -8.11 -10.75
C PHE A 98 7.66 -9.21 -11.00
#